data_AF-A0A820K508-F1
#
_entry.id   AF-A0A820K508-F1
#
_cell.length_a   1.000
_cell.length_b   1.000
_cell.length_c   1.000
_cell.angle_alpha   90.00
_cell.angle_beta   90.00
_cell.angle_gamma   90.00
#
_symmetry.space_group_name_H-M   'P 1'
#
loop_
_entity.id
_entity.type
_entity.pdbx_description
1 polymer ?
#
loop_
_entity_poly.entity_id
_entity_poly.type
_entity_poly.pdbx_seq_one_letter_code
_entity_poly.pdbx_strand_id
1 'polypeptide(L)'
;DKPKMIRPSNDVIFKVYCADHTYTTMKMRIDTPASKIIKVAADKLGLRCDQPDDLKLCEVKSTGERTIYKESDLSISYGLSLNGRLFLAPADHLDALVC
;
A
#
# COMPACT_ATOMS: atom_id res chain seq x y z
N ASP A 1 21.63 7.27 -21.30
CA ASP A 1 20.33 6.58 -21.51
C ASP A 1 19.16 7.56 -21.46
N LYS A 2 18.17 7.41 -22.36
CA LYS A 2 16.93 8.21 -22.29
C LYS A 2 15.93 7.53 -21.35
N PRO A 3 15.19 8.29 -20.53
CA PRO A 3 14.12 7.73 -19.72
C PRO A 3 13.06 7.09 -20.62
N LYS A 4 12.68 5.84 -20.31
CA LYS A 4 11.59 5.14 -21.01
C LYS A 4 10.26 5.58 -20.42
N MET A 5 9.24 5.68 -21.28
CA MET A 5 7.88 5.98 -20.85
C MET A 5 7.35 4.87 -19.95
N ILE A 6 6.89 5.23 -18.75
CA ILE A 6 6.22 4.34 -17.82
C ILE A 6 4.80 4.09 -18.33
N ARG A 7 4.40 2.82 -18.42
CA ARG A 7 3.09 2.38 -18.87
C ARG A 7 2.34 1.73 -17.72
N PRO A 8 1.00 1.80 -17.67
CA PRO A 8 0.21 1.16 -16.62
C PRO A 8 0.45 -0.36 -16.50
N SER A 9 0.83 -1.00 -17.60
CA SER A 9 1.17 -2.42 -17.66
C SER A 9 2.58 -2.78 -17.19
N ASN A 10 3.41 -1.80 -16.83
CA ASN A 10 4.74 -2.08 -16.27
C ASN A 10 4.61 -2.61 -14.85
N ASP A 11 5.51 -3.52 -14.49
CA ASP A 11 5.66 -3.99 -13.12
C ASP A 11 6.45 -2.98 -12.29
N VAL A 12 6.07 -2.86 -11.03
CA VAL A 12 6.73 -2.04 -10.02
C VAL A 12 6.96 -2.88 -8.77
N ILE A 13 8.11 -2.68 -8.14
CA ILE A 13 8.47 -3.30 -6.87
C ILE A 13 8.34 -2.25 -5.78
N PHE A 14 7.51 -2.52 -4.77
CA PHE A 14 7.26 -1.58 -3.68
C PHE A 14 7.08 -2.32 -2.35
N LYS A 15 7.23 -1.59 -1.25
CA LYS A 15 7.08 -2.11 0.12
C LYS A 15 5.71 -1.75 0.66
N VAL A 16 5.10 -2.68 1.37
CA VAL A 16 3.91 -2.45 2.19
C VAL A 16 4.27 -2.76 3.64
N TYR A 17 4.09 -1.78 4.50
CA TYR A 17 4.45 -1.81 5.91
C TYR A 17 3.28 -2.24 6.79
N CYS A 18 3.58 -2.88 7.91
CA CYS A 18 2.66 -3.11 9.02
C CYS A 18 2.84 -2.04 10.10
N ALA A 19 1.96 -2.05 11.11
CA ALA A 19 2.03 -1.14 12.24
C ALA A 19 3.32 -1.25 13.08
N ASP A 20 3.99 -2.41 13.05
CA ASP A 20 5.27 -2.66 13.72
C ASP A 20 6.51 -2.32 12.87
N HIS A 21 6.31 -1.62 11.74
CA HIS A 21 7.33 -1.26 10.74
C HIS A 21 8.03 -2.44 10.06
N THR A 22 7.58 -3.67 10.27
CA THR A 22 7.90 -4.77 9.36
C THR A 22 7.25 -4.50 8.00
N TYR A 23 7.81 -5.08 6.94
CA TYR A 23 7.27 -4.87 5.60
C TYR A 23 7.39 -6.12 4.73
N THR A 24 6.48 -6.21 3.77
CA THR A 24 6.59 -7.16 2.66
C THR A 24 6.94 -6.44 1.37
N THR A 25 7.76 -7.10 0.54
CA THR A 25 8.07 -6.60 -0.81
C THR A 25 7.08 -7.20 -1.80
N MET A 26 6.47 -6.34 -2.59
CA MET A 26 5.48 -6.72 -3.61
C MET A 26 6.00 -6.36 -4.99
N LYS A 27 5.68 -7.21 -5.97
CA LYS A 27 5.90 -6.94 -7.39
C LYS A 27 4.56 -7.07 -8.10
N MET A 28 4.01 -5.96 -8.58
CA MET A 28 2.70 -5.92 -9.22
C MET A 28 2.71 -4.90 -10.36
N ARG A 29 1.70 -4.92 -11.22
CA ARG A 29 1.52 -3.89 -12.26
C ARG A 29 1.12 -2.56 -11.64
N ILE A 30 1.48 -1.46 -12.28
CA ILE A 30 1.10 -0.11 -11.83
C ILE A 30 -0.42 0.06 -11.80
N ASP A 31 -1.14 -0.49 -12.78
CA ASP A 31 -2.60 -0.48 -12.84
C ASP A 31 -3.28 -1.51 -11.93
N THR A 32 -2.57 -2.07 -10.95
CA THR A 32 -3.18 -2.97 -9.98
C THR A 32 -4.10 -2.18 -9.04
N PRO A 33 -5.36 -2.59 -8.85
CA PRO A 33 -6.28 -1.96 -7.91
C PRO A 33 -5.88 -2.24 -6.45
N ALA A 34 -6.20 -1.30 -5.56
CA ALA A 34 -5.91 -1.42 -4.13
C ALA A 34 -6.47 -2.69 -3.50
N SER A 35 -7.67 -3.14 -3.89
CA SER A 35 -8.26 -4.42 -3.44
C SER A 35 -7.31 -5.61 -3.61
N LYS A 36 -6.65 -5.70 -4.76
CA LYS A 36 -5.71 -6.79 -5.05
C LYS A 36 -4.40 -6.62 -4.26
N ILE A 37 -3.95 -5.39 -4.06
CA ILE A 37 -2.78 -5.07 -3.23
C ILE A 37 -3.04 -5.50 -1.78
N ILE A 38 -4.18 -5.13 -1.21
CA ILE A 38 -4.62 -5.48 0.15
C ILE A 38 -4.61 -7.00 0.33
N LYS A 39 -5.27 -7.73 -0.57
CA LYS A 39 -5.36 -9.20 -0.50
C LYS A 39 -3.98 -9.86 -0.50
N VAL A 40 -3.13 -9.50 -1.46
CA VAL A 40 -1.79 -10.11 -1.58
C VAL A 40 -0.88 -9.73 -0.42
N ALA A 41 -0.96 -8.50 0.07
CA ALA A 41 -0.18 -8.05 1.22
C ALA A 41 -0.65 -8.75 2.51
N ALA A 42 -1.95 -8.86 2.74
CA ALA A 42 -2.51 -9.58 3.89
C ALA A 42 -2.07 -11.04 3.92
N ASP A 43 -2.17 -11.75 2.78
CA ASP A 43 -1.73 -13.14 2.63
C ASP A 43 -0.23 -13.30 2.96
N LYS A 44 0.61 -12.38 2.47
CA LYS A 44 2.07 -12.41 2.71
C LYS A 44 2.47 -12.05 4.13
N LEU A 45 1.75 -11.13 4.76
CA LEU A 45 2.01 -10.67 6.13
C LEU A 45 1.38 -11.60 7.17
N GLY A 46 0.59 -12.59 6.74
CA GLY A 46 -0.12 -13.49 7.65
C GLY A 46 -1.17 -12.77 8.49
N LEU A 47 -1.63 -11.60 8.04
CA LEU A 47 -2.67 -10.83 8.72
C LEU A 47 -4.00 -11.55 8.50
N ARG A 48 -4.38 -12.38 9.47
CA ARG A 48 -5.70 -13.01 9.52
C ARG A 48 -6.64 -12.06 10.24
N CYS A 49 -7.53 -11.45 9.49
CA CYS A 49 -8.58 -10.60 10.03
C CYS A 49 -9.87 -11.41 10.02
N ASP A 50 -10.64 -11.32 11.10
CA ASP A 50 -11.92 -12.01 11.21
C ASP A 50 -12.91 -11.51 10.14
N GLN A 51 -12.73 -10.28 9.64
CA GLN A 51 -13.42 -9.74 8.47
C GLN A 51 -12.43 -9.19 7.40
N PRO A 52 -12.66 -9.45 6.09
CA PRO A 52 -11.85 -8.89 5.00
C PRO A 52 -11.86 -7.36 4.94
N ASP A 53 -12.95 -6.74 5.38
CA ASP A 53 -13.16 -5.29 5.30
C ASP A 53 -12.39 -4.50 6.37
N ASP A 54 -11.79 -5.19 7.34
CA ASP A 54 -11.10 -4.55 8.46
C ASP A 54 -9.76 -3.94 8.03
N LEU A 55 -9.10 -4.54 7.03
CA LEU A 55 -7.81 -4.06 6.56
C LEU A 55 -7.96 -2.88 5.60
N LYS A 56 -7.27 -1.78 5.93
CA LYS A 56 -7.20 -0.59 5.10
C LYS A 56 -5.78 -0.39 4.61
N LEU A 57 -5.67 -0.08 3.32
CA LEU A 57 -4.44 0.38 2.72
C LEU A 57 -4.38 1.90 2.86
N CYS A 58 -3.31 2.42 3.47
CA CYS A 58 -3.14 3.86 3.60
C CYS A 58 -1.72 4.31 3.28
N GLU A 59 -1.61 5.48 2.67
CA GLU A 59 -0.36 6.23 2.69
C GLU A 59 -0.25 6.98 4.01
N VAL A 60 0.92 6.90 4.65
CA VAL A 60 1.31 7.80 5.74
C VAL A 60 2.43 8.69 5.21
N LYS A 61 2.18 9.99 5.17
CA LYS A 61 3.15 10.99 4.74
C LYS A 61 4.13 11.29 5.86
N SER A 62 5.30 11.84 5.52
CA SER A 62 6.28 12.28 6.52
C SER A 62 5.78 13.39 7.46
N THR A 63 4.68 14.06 7.11
CA THR A 63 3.99 15.04 7.97
C THR A 63 3.09 14.39 9.02
N GLY A 64 2.88 13.07 8.97
CA GLY A 64 1.90 12.33 9.76
C GLY A 64 0.49 12.32 9.16
N GLU A 65 0.24 13.05 8.07
CA GLU A 65 -1.03 12.99 7.36
C GLU A 65 -1.23 11.60 6.74
N ARG A 66 -2.47 11.09 6.83
CA ARG A 66 -2.83 9.76 6.36
C ARG A 66 -3.86 9.87 5.24
N THR A 67 -3.68 9.07 4.20
CA THR A 67 -4.64 8.98 3.10
C THR A 67 -5.02 7.53 2.90
N ILE A 68 -6.29 7.19 3.17
CA ILE A 68 -6.83 5.85 2.99
C ILE A 68 -7.22 5.67 1.53
N TYR A 69 -6.75 4.60 0.91
CA TYR A 69 -7.13 4.23 -0.45
C TYR A 69 -8.41 3.40 -0.46
N LYS A 70 -9.27 3.68 -1.44
CA LYS A 70 -10.44 2.86 -1.73
C LYS A 70 -10.02 1.66 -2.55
N GLU A 71 -10.79 0.58 -2.46
CA GLU A 71 -10.51 -0.68 -3.19
C GLU A 71 -10.40 -0.53 -4.72
N SER A 72 -11.10 0.48 -5.27
CA SER A 72 -11.11 0.83 -6.69
C SER A 72 -9.92 1.69 -7.13
N ASP A 73 -9.14 2.23 -6.19
CA ASP A 73 -8.05 3.14 -6.52
C ASP A 73 -6.91 2.39 -7.24
N LEU A 74 -6.32 3.05 -8.24
CA LEU A 74 -5.29 2.52 -9.13
C LEU A 74 -4.00 3.33 -8.99
N SER A 75 -2.88 2.78 -9.49
CA SER A 75 -1.58 3.48 -9.51
C SER A 75 -1.05 3.87 -8.12
N ILE A 76 -1.44 3.11 -7.09
CA ILE A 76 -1.12 3.41 -5.68
C ILE A 76 0.38 3.61 -5.45
N SER A 77 1.21 2.72 -5.99
CA SER A 77 2.67 2.76 -5.81
C SER A 77 3.34 3.97 -6.45
N TYR A 78 2.70 4.62 -7.43
CA TYR A 78 3.22 5.81 -8.12
C TYR A 78 2.59 7.11 -7.61
N GLY A 79 1.43 7.03 -6.96
CA GLY A 79 0.73 8.18 -6.38
C GLY A 79 1.25 8.60 -5.00
N LEU A 80 2.25 7.91 -4.46
CA LEU A 80 2.83 8.24 -3.15
C LEU A 80 3.55 9.59 -3.18
N SER A 81 3.43 10.32 -2.08
CA SER A 81 4.24 11.50 -1.78
C SER A 81 5.72 11.12 -1.71
N LEU A 82 6.62 12.10 -1.92
CA LEU A 82 8.07 11.86 -2.02
C LEU A 82 8.66 10.99 -0.89
N ASN A 83 8.15 11.16 0.33
CA ASN A 83 8.54 10.38 1.51
C ASN A 83 7.37 9.59 2.11
N GLY A 84 6.27 9.43 1.37
CA GLY A 84 5.11 8.67 1.79
C GLY A 84 5.43 7.18 1.84
N ARG A 85 4.92 6.50 2.86
CA ARG A 85 5.02 5.04 3.00
C ARG A 85 3.64 4.42 2.95
N LEU A 86 3.56 3.26 2.32
CA LEU A 86 2.32 2.52 2.17
C LEU A 86 2.18 1.51 3.31
N PHE A 87 1.11 1.61 4.08
CA PHE A 87 0.81 0.74 5.20
C PHE A 87 -0.45 -0.07 4.96
N LEU A 88 -0.48 -1.26 5.55
CA LEU A 88 -1.66 -2.10 5.66
C LEU A 88 -1.93 -2.36 7.15
N ALA A 89 -3.09 -1.92 7.64
CA ALA A 89 -3.47 -2.10 9.03
C ALA A 89 -5.00 -2.16 9.18
N PRO A 90 -5.51 -2.72 10.29
CA PRO A 90 -6.92 -2.59 10.67
C PRO A 90 -7.36 -1.13 10.78
N ALA A 91 -8.62 -0.83 10.47
CA ALA A 91 -9.19 0.52 10.56
C ALA A 91 -8.95 1.18 11.93
N ASP A 92 -9.13 0.42 13.01
CA ASP A 92 -8.95 0.89 14.39
C ASP A 92 -7.49 1.23 14.73
N HIS A 93 -6.53 0.70 13.97
CA HIS A 93 -5.10 0.89 14.21
C HIS A 93 -4.49 1.97 13.30
N LEU A 94 -5.26 2.54 12.38
CA LEU A 94 -4.75 3.56 11.45
C LEU A 94 -4.20 4.78 12.19
N ASP A 95 -4.79 5.15 13.33
CA ASP A 95 -4.37 6.31 14.10
C ASP A 95 -3.02 6.15 14.83
N ALA A 96 -2.56 4.91 14.98
CA ALA A 96 -1.27 4.59 15.58
C ALA A 96 -0.12 4.56 14.56
N LEU A 97 -0.42 4.62 13.25
CA LEU A 97 0.61 4.51 12.21
C LEU A 97 1.49 5.77 12.14
N VAL A 98 2.80 5.55 12.01
CA VAL A 98 3.83 6.60 11.92
C VAL A 98 4.84 6.27 10.82
N CYS A 99 5.33 7.30 10.12
CA CYS A 99 6.23 7.16 8.98
C CYS A 99 7.70 7.05 9.39
#